data_AF-A0AB34FC84-F1
#
_entry.id   AF-A0AB34FC84-F1
#
_cell.length_a   1.000
_cell.length_b   1.000
_cell.length_c   1.000
_cell.angle_alpha   90.00
_cell.angle_beta   90.00
_cell.angle_gamma   90.00
#
_symmetry.space_group_name_H-M   'P 1'
#
loop_
_entity.id
_entity.type
_entity.pdbx_description
1 polymer ?
#
loop_
_entity_poly.entity_id
_entity_poly.type
_entity_poly.pdbx_seq_one_letter_code
_entity_poly.pdbx_strand_id
1 'polypeptide(L)'
;MSGNVLHYCKRCRNPSWSTHISGNARYHLEKSHHIVVQESSTSQDKRQLAIENAFARTTVKRAQDVRKNELNTLRSAINVDAFREAQMLLSARRHLPLSFATWPEYQALLAAVNPAVQELLTESASTVASDLDRAYEAHQESVRSRLANR
;
A
#
# COMPACT_ATOMS: atom_id res chain seq x y z
N MET A 1 -20.63 37.57 18.55
CA MET A 1 -21.81 38.37 18.92
C MET A 1 -22.89 38.11 17.87
N SER A 2 -23.74 37.11 18.10
CA SER A 2 -24.80 36.73 17.15
C SER A 2 -26.04 37.56 17.46
N GLY A 3 -26.30 38.60 16.66
CA GLY A 3 -27.50 39.42 16.82
C GLY A 3 -28.77 38.58 16.65
N ASN A 4 -29.77 38.81 17.49
CA ASN A 4 -31.06 38.12 17.42
C ASN A 4 -31.77 38.48 16.09
N VAL A 5 -31.71 37.56 15.12
CA VAL A 5 -32.42 37.70 13.84
C VAL A 5 -33.91 37.44 14.06
N LEU A 6 -34.74 38.44 13.78
CA LEU A 6 -36.20 38.30 13.81
C LEU A 6 -36.71 37.93 12.41
N HIS A 7 -37.39 36.78 12.31
CA HIS A 7 -38.09 36.34 11.11
C HIS A 7 -39.53 36.83 11.12
N TYR A 8 -40.03 37.32 10.00
CA TYR A 8 -41.43 37.72 9.84
C TYR A 8 -41.98 37.22 8.51
N CYS A 9 -43.26 36.86 8.50
CA CYS A 9 -43.92 36.38 7.30
C CYS A 9 -44.55 37.53 6.52
N LYS A 10 -44.15 37.71 5.26
CA LYS A 10 -44.74 38.73 4.37
C LYS A 10 -46.13 38.35 3.82
N ARG A 11 -46.53 37.09 3.95
CA ARG A 11 -47.83 36.56 3.47
C ARG A 11 -48.92 36.63 4.55
N CYS A 12 -48.57 36.62 5.83
CA CYS A 12 -49.51 36.83 6.94
C CYS A 12 -49.57 38.32 7.30
N ARG A 13 -50.66 38.99 6.92
CA ARG A 13 -50.85 40.43 7.18
C ARG A 13 -51.84 40.72 8.32
N ASN A 14 -52.80 39.83 8.57
CA ASN A 14 -53.76 39.98 9.68
C ASN A 14 -54.31 38.61 10.15
N PRO A 15 -53.87 38.07 11.30
CA PRO A 15 -52.78 38.60 12.13
C PRO A 15 -51.42 38.50 11.42
N SER A 16 -50.50 39.40 11.76
CA SER A 16 -49.11 39.29 11.32
C SER A 16 -48.39 38.16 12.09
N TRP A 17 -47.37 37.57 11.46
CA TRP A 17 -46.62 36.46 12.05
C TRP A 17 -45.12 36.75 12.09
N SER A 18 -44.48 36.52 13.24
CA SER A 18 -43.04 36.64 13.42
C SER A 18 -42.50 35.68 14.49
N THR A 19 -41.20 35.38 14.42
CA THR A 19 -40.49 34.56 15.41
C THR A 19 -38.99 34.85 15.39
N HIS A 20 -38.29 34.61 16.51
CA HIS A 20 -36.83 34.65 16.56
C HIS A 20 -36.19 33.27 16.31
N ILE A 21 -37.01 32.21 16.18
CA ILE A 21 -36.54 30.82 16.05
C ILE A 21 -36.66 30.37 14.59
N SER A 22 -35.54 30.11 13.93
CA SER A 22 -35.51 29.68 12.52
C SER A 22 -36.33 28.40 12.25
N GLY A 23 -36.37 27.47 13.20
CA GLY A 23 -37.21 26.27 13.12
C GLY A 23 -38.71 26.60 13.03
N ASN A 24 -39.19 27.52 13.87
CA ASN A 24 -40.58 27.98 13.85
C ASN A 24 -40.92 28.72 12.55
N ALA A 25 -39.97 29.48 11.98
CA ALA A 25 -40.14 30.15 10.70
C ALA A 25 -40.38 29.15 9.56
N ARG A 26 -39.62 28.06 9.52
CA ARG A 26 -39.82 26.99 8.52
C ARG A 26 -41.12 26.25 8.73
N TYR A 27 -41.43 25.88 9.97
CA TYR A 27 -42.70 25.21 10.30
C TYR A 27 -43.92 26.05 9.89
N HIS A 28 -43.87 27.37 10.10
CA HIS A 28 -44.91 28.29 9.65
C HIS A 28 -45.04 28.32 8.12
N LEU A 29 -43.92 28.42 7.39
CA LEU A 29 -43.93 28.37 5.92
C LEU A 29 -44.54 27.06 5.40
N GLU A 30 -44.23 25.93 6.04
CA GLU A 30 -44.76 24.62 5.66
C GLU A 30 -46.26 24.50 5.96
N LYS A 31 -46.69 24.84 7.17
CA LYS A 31 -48.09 24.65 7.60
C LYS A 31 -49.06 25.70 7.08
N SER A 32 -48.64 26.97 7.07
CA SER A 32 -49.52 28.09 6.72
C SER A 32 -49.42 28.48 5.24
N HIS A 33 -48.33 28.10 4.55
CA HIS A 33 -48.09 28.48 3.16
C HIS A 33 -47.70 27.31 2.24
N HIS A 34 -47.62 26.08 2.75
CA HIS A 34 -47.23 24.88 1.99
C HIS A 34 -45.88 25.03 1.27
N ILE A 35 -44.96 25.81 1.86
CA ILE A 35 -43.59 25.98 1.37
C ILE A 35 -42.67 25.15 2.25
N VAL A 36 -42.07 24.11 1.67
CA VAL A 36 -41.06 23.28 2.34
C VAL A 36 -39.69 23.89 2.09
N VAL A 37 -39.00 24.29 3.17
CA VAL A 37 -37.62 24.77 3.11
C VAL A 37 -36.69 23.61 3.47
N GLN A 38 -36.02 23.03 2.47
CA GLN A 38 -34.99 22.03 2.71
C GLN A 38 -33.70 22.69 3.23
N GLU A 39 -33.16 22.18 4.33
CA GLU A 39 -31.78 22.51 4.71
C GLU A 39 -30.82 21.78 3.76
N SER A 40 -29.89 22.52 3.16
CA SER A 40 -28.72 21.89 2.58
C SER A 40 -27.90 21.25 3.70
N SER A 41 -27.42 20.03 3.50
CA SER A 41 -26.74 19.22 4.52
C SER A 41 -25.82 20.06 5.41
N THR A 42 -25.96 19.87 6.71
CA THR A 42 -25.32 20.74 7.70
C THR A 42 -23.80 20.64 7.58
N SER A 43 -23.08 21.69 8.01
CA SER A 43 -21.62 21.63 8.09
C SER A 43 -21.12 20.47 8.96
N GLN A 44 -21.96 20.00 9.90
CA GLN A 44 -21.71 18.84 10.76
C GLN A 44 -21.68 17.53 9.96
N ASP A 45 -22.59 17.34 9.00
CA ASP A 45 -22.61 16.15 8.13
C ASP A 45 -21.38 16.08 7.23
N LYS A 46 -20.95 17.24 6.69
CA LYS A 46 -19.72 17.33 5.89
C LYS A 46 -18.47 17.04 6.71
N ARG A 47 -18.43 17.49 7.97
CA ARG A 47 -17.34 17.21 8.89
C ARG A 47 -17.28 15.73 9.24
N GLN A 48 -18.42 15.10 9.50
CA GLN A 48 -18.50 13.67 9.79
C GLN A 48 -18.02 12.84 8.60
N LEU A 49 -18.47 13.16 7.38
CA LEU A 49 -17.99 12.53 6.14
C LEU A 49 -16.48 12.72 5.92
N ALA A 50 -15.93 13.90 6.23
CA ALA A 50 -14.49 14.14 6.12
C ALA A 50 -13.68 13.28 7.09
N ILE A 51 -14.18 13.10 8.31
CA ILE A 51 -13.58 12.24 9.34
C ILE A 51 -13.61 10.77 8.89
N GLU A 52 -14.76 10.27 8.43
CA GLU A 52 -14.90 8.90 7.91
C GLU A 52 -13.96 8.62 6.74
N ASN A 53 -13.86 9.55 5.79
CA ASN A 53 -12.93 9.45 4.67
C ASN A 53 -11.46 9.45 5.12
N ALA A 54 -11.11 10.24 6.14
CA ALA A 54 -9.75 10.25 6.70
C ALA A 54 -9.40 8.91 7.37
N PHE A 55 -10.35 8.31 8.10
CA PHE A 55 -10.18 6.99 8.68
C PHE A 55 -10.04 5.92 7.60
N ALA A 56 -10.92 5.91 6.58
CA ALA A 56 -10.84 4.97 5.47
C ALA A 56 -9.47 5.02 4.76
N ARG A 57 -8.97 6.23 4.48
CA ARG A 57 -7.63 6.42 3.88
C ARG A 57 -6.51 5.90 4.79
N THR A 58 -6.62 6.14 6.10
CA THR A 58 -5.63 5.66 7.08
C THR A 58 -5.60 4.14 7.15
N THR A 59 -6.78 3.49 7.14
CA THR A 59 -6.89 2.02 7.14
C THR A 59 -6.25 1.41 5.90
N VAL A 60 -6.51 1.96 4.71
CA VAL A 60 -5.89 1.50 3.45
C VAL A 60 -4.37 1.67 3.49
N LYS A 61 -3.89 2.85 3.92
CA LYS A 61 -2.44 3.09 4.05
C LYS A 61 -1.78 2.11 5.01
N ARG A 62 -2.37 1.90 6.18
CA ARG A 62 -1.86 0.97 7.18
C ARG A 62 -1.79 -0.46 6.65
N ALA A 63 -2.80 -0.91 5.90
CA ALA A 63 -2.78 -2.23 5.27
C ALA A 63 -1.65 -2.35 4.23
N GLN A 64 -1.41 -1.30 3.44
CA GLN A 64 -0.29 -1.25 2.50
C GLN A 64 1.06 -1.25 3.22
N ASP A 65 1.20 -0.50 4.30
CA ASP A 65 2.43 -0.43 5.11
C ASP A 65 2.74 -1.79 5.76
N VAL A 66 1.73 -2.47 6.30
CA VAL A 66 1.88 -3.83 6.85
C VAL A 66 2.37 -4.78 5.77
N ARG A 67 1.71 -4.80 4.60
CA ARG A 67 2.11 -5.67 3.49
C ARG A 67 3.53 -5.38 3.00
N LYS A 68 3.90 -4.10 2.91
CA LYS A 68 5.26 -3.69 2.53
C LYS A 68 6.28 -4.14 3.57
N ASN A 69 5.94 -4.04 4.85
CA ASN A 69 6.82 -4.50 5.92
C ASN A 69 7.02 -6.02 5.88
N GLU A 70 5.95 -6.78 5.68
CA GLU A 70 6.00 -8.24 5.51
C GLU A 70 6.92 -8.63 4.34
N LEU A 71 6.77 -8.00 3.18
CA LEU A 71 7.65 -8.23 2.02
C LEU A 71 9.12 -7.87 2.33
N ASN A 72 9.36 -6.77 3.05
CA ASN A 72 10.70 -6.40 3.46
C ASN A 72 11.31 -7.41 4.43
N THR A 73 10.54 -7.94 5.38
CA THR A 73 10.99 -9.00 6.28
C THR A 73 11.34 -10.26 5.48
N LEU A 74 10.47 -10.70 4.57
CA LEU A 74 10.73 -11.86 3.71
C LEU A 74 11.97 -11.68 2.84
N ARG A 75 12.20 -10.48 2.31
CA ARG A 75 13.41 -10.14 1.55
C ARG A 75 14.66 -10.20 2.42
N SER A 76 14.61 -9.63 3.62
CA SER A 76 15.74 -9.64 4.57
C SER A 76 16.12 -11.04 5.06
N ALA A 77 15.19 -11.99 5.01
CA ALA A 77 15.43 -13.38 5.38
C ALA A 77 16.25 -14.15 4.33
N ILE A 78 16.39 -13.64 3.10
CA ILE A 78 17.16 -14.29 2.06
C ILE A 78 18.64 -13.91 2.21
N ASN A 79 19.48 -14.88 2.53
CA ASN A 79 20.92 -14.75 2.37
C ASN A 79 21.26 -14.87 0.87
N VAL A 80 21.52 -13.73 0.23
CA VAL A 80 21.76 -13.63 -1.23
C VAL A 80 23.00 -14.42 -1.64
N ASP A 81 24.08 -14.35 -0.87
CA ASP A 81 25.33 -15.03 -1.18
C ASP A 81 25.15 -16.56 -1.14
N ALA A 82 24.54 -17.05 -0.06
CA ALA A 82 24.23 -18.48 0.08
C ALA A 82 23.25 -18.98 -1.01
N PHE A 83 22.29 -18.13 -1.41
CA PHE A 83 21.37 -18.43 -2.49
C PHE A 83 22.08 -18.58 -3.84
N ARG A 84 22.99 -17.66 -4.17
CA ARG A 84 23.80 -17.74 -5.41
C ARG A 84 24.76 -18.91 -5.38
N GLU A 85 25.44 -19.13 -4.25
CA GLU A 85 26.34 -20.27 -4.07
C GLU A 85 25.61 -21.60 -4.25
N ALA A 86 24.41 -21.75 -3.67
CA ALA A 86 23.61 -22.96 -3.84
C ALA A 86 23.29 -23.23 -5.32
N GLN A 87 22.95 -22.19 -6.10
CA GLN A 87 22.70 -22.34 -7.54
C GLN A 87 23.95 -22.77 -8.30
N MET A 88 25.10 -22.14 -8.01
CA MET A 88 26.38 -22.52 -8.60
C MET A 88 26.74 -23.97 -8.29
N LEU A 89 26.55 -24.40 -7.04
CA LEU A 89 26.84 -25.77 -6.60
C LEU A 89 25.92 -26.80 -7.24
N LEU A 90 24.66 -26.46 -7.51
CA LEU A 90 23.75 -27.33 -8.26
C LEU A 90 24.27 -27.57 -9.68
N SER A 91 24.69 -26.51 -10.39
CA SER A 91 25.35 -26.66 -11.70
C SER A 91 26.63 -27.48 -11.61
N ALA A 92 27.53 -27.11 -10.69
CA ALA A 92 28.88 -27.68 -10.61
C ALA A 92 28.89 -29.14 -10.11
N ARG A 93 28.02 -29.51 -9.16
CA ARG A 93 28.05 -30.83 -8.50
C ARG A 93 26.94 -31.77 -8.94
N ARG A 94 25.83 -31.25 -9.49
CA ARG A 94 24.69 -32.06 -9.93
C ARG A 94 24.53 -32.06 -11.44
N HIS A 95 25.50 -31.50 -12.17
CA HIS A 95 25.54 -31.46 -13.63
C HIS A 95 24.28 -30.83 -14.24
N LEU A 96 23.69 -29.85 -13.55
CA LEU A 96 22.61 -29.07 -14.13
C LEU A 96 23.17 -28.06 -15.15
N PRO A 97 22.47 -27.82 -16.27
CA PRO A 97 22.86 -26.77 -17.19
C PRO A 97 22.71 -25.40 -16.52
N LEU A 98 23.55 -24.43 -16.83
CA LEU A 98 23.46 -23.08 -16.22
C LEU A 98 22.10 -22.41 -16.43
N SER A 99 21.39 -22.79 -17.50
CA SER A 99 20.02 -22.34 -17.78
C SER A 99 18.97 -22.90 -16.81
N PHE A 100 19.29 -23.85 -15.93
CA PHE A 100 18.31 -24.39 -14.98
C PHE A 100 17.74 -23.30 -14.06
N ALA A 101 18.55 -22.28 -13.73
CA ALA A 101 18.13 -21.16 -12.89
C ALA A 101 16.99 -20.32 -13.52
N THR A 102 16.80 -20.42 -14.84
CA THR A 102 15.73 -19.74 -15.58
C THR A 102 14.53 -20.66 -15.82
N TRP A 103 14.53 -21.91 -15.34
CA TRP A 103 13.41 -22.83 -15.53
C TRP A 103 12.20 -22.40 -14.70
N PRO A 104 11.00 -22.33 -15.30
CA PRO A 104 9.82 -21.83 -14.61
C PRO A 104 9.43 -22.69 -13.40
N GLU A 105 9.64 -24.00 -13.43
CA GLU A 105 9.36 -24.91 -12.33
C GLU A 105 10.30 -24.67 -11.14
N TYR A 106 11.58 -24.44 -11.41
CA TYR A 106 12.57 -24.10 -10.39
C TYR A 106 12.25 -22.76 -9.74
N GLN A 107 11.94 -21.74 -10.55
CA GLN A 107 11.56 -20.42 -10.06
C GLN A 107 10.25 -20.44 -9.28
N ALA A 108 9.26 -21.22 -9.73
CA ALA A 108 8.00 -21.42 -9.01
C ALA A 108 8.21 -22.10 -7.66
N LEU A 109 9.09 -23.10 -7.59
CA LEU A 109 9.46 -23.76 -6.33
C LEU A 109 10.09 -22.77 -5.34
N LEU A 110 11.04 -21.95 -5.79
CA LEU A 110 11.66 -20.92 -4.95
C LEU A 110 10.63 -19.89 -4.47
N ALA A 111 9.75 -19.42 -5.36
CA ALA A 111 8.72 -18.45 -5.04
C ALA A 111 7.66 -19.01 -4.07
N ALA A 112 7.38 -20.31 -4.12
CA ALA A 112 6.50 -20.99 -3.17
C ALA A 112 7.07 -21.04 -1.75
N VAL A 113 8.41 -21.10 -1.63
CA VAL A 113 9.10 -21.05 -0.32
C VAL A 113 9.18 -19.61 0.20
N ASN A 114 9.61 -18.67 -0.65
CA ASN A 114 9.66 -17.25 -0.31
C ASN A 114 9.30 -16.40 -1.53
N PRO A 115 8.14 -15.72 -1.54
CA PRO A 115 7.71 -14.93 -2.69
C PRO A 115 8.60 -13.71 -2.95
N ALA A 116 9.35 -13.23 -1.95
CA ALA A 116 10.29 -12.12 -2.11
C ALA A 116 11.54 -12.49 -2.94
N VAL A 117 11.73 -13.78 -3.28
CA VAL A 117 12.85 -14.23 -4.12
C VAL A 117 12.77 -13.70 -5.55
N GLN A 118 11.61 -13.21 -6.00
CA GLN A 118 11.39 -12.70 -7.37
C GLN A 118 12.45 -11.67 -7.79
N GLU A 119 12.88 -10.78 -6.88
CA GLU A 119 13.91 -9.77 -7.16
C GLU A 119 15.31 -10.38 -7.41
N LEU A 120 15.52 -11.62 -6.98
CA LEU A 120 16.78 -12.36 -7.11
C LEU A 120 16.74 -13.40 -8.22
N LEU A 121 15.57 -13.68 -8.79
CA LEU A 121 15.47 -14.64 -9.88
C LEU A 121 16.22 -14.12 -11.09
N THR A 122 16.95 -15.03 -11.72
CA THR A 122 17.74 -14.71 -12.90
C THR A 122 16.90 -14.95 -14.15
N GLU A 123 16.87 -13.96 -15.04
CA GLU A 123 16.19 -14.07 -16.33
C GLU A 123 17.09 -14.63 -17.44
N SER A 124 18.42 -14.65 -17.22
CA SER A 124 19.41 -15.11 -18.20
C SER A 124 20.43 -16.07 -17.61
N ALA A 125 20.65 -17.21 -18.28
CA ALA A 125 21.71 -18.15 -17.94
C ALA A 125 23.12 -17.51 -17.91
N SER A 126 23.33 -16.41 -18.64
CA SER A 126 24.60 -15.68 -18.65
C SER A 126 24.96 -15.07 -17.29
N THR A 127 23.99 -14.68 -16.47
CA THR A 127 24.25 -14.14 -15.13
C THR A 127 24.84 -15.23 -14.22
N VAL A 128 24.32 -16.46 -14.32
CA VAL A 128 24.83 -17.60 -13.55
C VAL A 128 26.26 -17.96 -13.99
N ALA A 129 26.54 -17.86 -15.29
CA ALA A 129 27.89 -18.05 -15.81
C ALA A 129 28.87 -17.01 -15.27
N SER A 130 28.51 -15.72 -15.29
CA SER A 130 29.36 -14.65 -14.75
C SER A 130 29.59 -14.76 -13.23
N ASP A 131 28.58 -15.22 -12.48
CA ASP A 131 28.72 -15.49 -11.05
C ASP A 131 29.68 -16.66 -10.79
N LEU A 132 29.62 -17.71 -11.60
CA LEU A 132 30.55 -18.85 -11.55
C LEU A 132 31.98 -18.44 -11.87
N ASP A 133 32.19 -17.66 -12.93
CA ASP A 133 33.51 -17.18 -13.32
C ASP A 133 34.15 -16.36 -12.19
N ARG A 134 33.39 -15.44 -11.60
CA ARG A 134 33.84 -14.64 -10.45
C ARG A 134 34.18 -15.50 -9.23
N ALA A 135 33.36 -16.51 -8.93
CA ALA A 135 33.62 -17.43 -7.83
C ALA A 135 34.89 -18.27 -8.08
N TYR A 136 35.10 -18.69 -9.32
CA TYR A 136 36.29 -19.43 -9.73
C TYR A 136 37.56 -18.57 -9.61
N GLU A 137 37.54 -17.34 -10.10
CA GLU A 137 38.66 -16.39 -9.99
C GLU A 137 39.04 -16.13 -8.53
N ALA A 138 38.05 -15.83 -7.68
CA ALA A 138 38.27 -15.62 -6.25
C ALA A 138 38.88 -16.85 -5.57
N HIS A 139 38.41 -18.05 -5.92
CA HIS A 139 38.97 -19.29 -5.41
C HIS A 139 40.42 -19.49 -5.89
N GLN A 140 40.69 -19.22 -7.16
CA GLN A 140 42.03 -19.34 -7.74
C GLN A 140 43.03 -18.39 -7.07
N GLU A 141 42.65 -17.13 -6.82
CA GLU A 141 43.47 -16.17 -6.10
C GLU A 141 43.75 -16.61 -4.65
N SER A 142 42.73 -17.10 -3.95
CA SER A 142 42.87 -17.63 -2.59
C SER A 142 43.87 -18.79 -2.56
N VAL A 143 43.77 -19.74 -3.49
CA VAL A 143 44.70 -20.87 -3.60
C VAL A 143 46.11 -20.38 -3.92
N ARG A 144 46.28 -19.46 -4.88
CA ARG A 144 47.59 -18.87 -5.21
C ARG A 144 48.24 -18.19 -3.99
N SER A 145 47.48 -17.37 -3.25
CA SER A 145 47.96 -16.71 -2.03
C SER A 145 48.46 -17.72 -0.99
N ARG A 146 47.71 -18.80 -0.75
CA ARG A 146 48.07 -19.85 0.20
C ARG A 146 49.31 -20.65 -0.23
N LEU A 147 49.53 -20.78 -1.53
CA LEU A 147 50.71 -21.43 -2.10
C LEU A 147 51.95 -20.51 -2.09
N ALA A 148 51.77 -19.19 -2.24
CA ALA A 148 52.85 -18.21 -2.23
C ALA A 148 53.36 -17.86 -0.82
N ASN A 149 52.52 -18.02 0.21
CA ASN A 149 52.87 -17.83 1.62
C ASN A 149 53.38 -19.12 2.30
N ARG A 150 53.91 -20.07 1.51
CA ARG A 150 54.46 -21.35 1.95
C ARG A 150 55.95 -21.40 1.66
#